data_AF-A0A925BAK4-F1
#
_entry.id   AF-A0A925BAK4-F1
#
_cell.length_a   1.000
_cell.length_b   1.000
_cell.length_c   1.000
_cell.angle_alpha   90.00
_cell.angle_beta   90.00
_cell.angle_gamma   90.00
#
_symmetry.space_group_name_H-M   'P 1'
#
loop_
_entity.id
_entity.type
_entity.pdbx_description
1 polymer ?
#
loop_
_entity_poly.entity_id
_entity_poly.type
_entity_poly.pdbx_seq_one_letter_code
_entity_poly.pdbx_strand_id
1 'polypeptide(L)'
;QSTEDVDGHFRPAREVREAAARIAARSGVATDWLNDAVKGYLSERGDYRPWLELSHLRVMVAQPAYLLAMKCLAFRIGAEFHDEDDVRFLLRLLDIRSYAKALDTITRYYPQERFPQKTLYALGELLPDA
;
A
#
# COMPACT_ATOMS: atom_id res chain seq x y z
N GLN A 1 -14.95 4.05 -6.25
CA GLN A 1 -14.57 3.41 -7.53
C GLN A 1 -13.22 2.76 -7.27
N SER A 2 -13.09 1.44 -7.43
CA SER A 2 -11.80 0.76 -7.23
C SER A 2 -10.94 1.02 -8.46
N THR A 3 -9.63 1.18 -8.27
CA THR A 3 -8.67 1.03 -9.36
C THR A 3 -8.84 -0.38 -9.96
N GLU A 4 -8.93 -0.48 -11.28
CA GLU A 4 -9.09 -1.75 -12.01
C GLU A 4 -7.75 -2.50 -12.17
N ASP A 5 -6.65 -1.84 -11.81
CA ASP A 5 -5.29 -2.32 -11.86
C ASP A 5 -4.73 -2.73 -10.48
N VAL A 6 -3.75 -3.62 -10.54
CA VAL A 6 -3.01 -4.16 -9.40
C VAL A 6 -1.55 -3.76 -9.55
N ASP A 7 -1.01 -3.08 -8.55
CA ASP A 7 0.42 -2.78 -8.53
C ASP A 7 1.20 -3.88 -7.81
N GLY A 8 2.43 -4.14 -8.27
CA GLY A 8 3.30 -5.12 -7.64
C GLY A 8 4.78 -4.92 -7.89
N HIS A 9 5.59 -5.58 -7.06
CA HIS A 9 7.02 -5.69 -7.28
C HIS A 9 7.37 -7.08 -7.81
N PHE A 10 7.92 -7.12 -9.03
CA PHE A 10 8.08 -8.37 -9.75
C PHE A 10 9.52 -8.85 -9.74
N ARG A 11 9.70 -10.14 -9.43
CA ARG A 11 10.99 -10.83 -9.49
C ARG A 11 10.78 -12.22 -10.10
N PRO A 12 11.28 -12.49 -11.33
CA PRO A 12 11.92 -11.56 -12.25
C PRO A 12 10.91 -10.69 -13.02
N ALA A 13 11.23 -9.41 -13.27
CA ALA A 13 10.25 -8.42 -13.72
C ALA A 13 9.82 -8.54 -15.19
N ARG A 14 10.66 -9.09 -16.07
CA ARG A 14 10.35 -9.19 -17.50
C ARG A 14 9.32 -10.29 -17.74
N GLU A 15 9.56 -11.46 -17.17
CA GLU A 15 8.76 -12.68 -17.33
C GLU A 15 7.36 -12.49 -16.75
N VAL A 16 7.25 -11.82 -15.59
CA VAL A 16 5.95 -11.50 -14.98
C VAL A 16 5.16 -10.54 -15.86
N ARG A 17 5.79 -9.50 -16.43
CA ARG A 17 5.12 -8.57 -17.35
C ARG A 17 4.69 -9.24 -18.66
N GLU A 18 5.53 -10.10 -19.23
CA GLU A 18 5.17 -10.89 -20.41
C GLU A 18 3.99 -11.82 -20.11
N ALA A 19 3.94 -12.43 -18.92
CA ALA A 19 2.80 -13.24 -18.50
C ALA A 19 1.53 -12.39 -18.31
N ALA A 20 1.64 -11.21 -17.69
CA ALA A 20 0.55 -10.27 -17.49
C ALA A 20 -0.06 -9.81 -18.83
N ALA A 21 0.77 -9.49 -19.83
CA ALA A 21 0.32 -9.10 -21.16
C ALA A 21 -0.44 -10.24 -21.88
N ARG A 22 0.03 -11.49 -21.74
CA ARG A 22 -0.69 -12.66 -22.29
C ARG A 22 -2.05 -12.88 -21.61
N ILE A 23 -2.16 -12.59 -20.31
CA ILE A 23 -3.43 -12.64 -19.57
C ILE A 23 -4.36 -11.53 -20.07
N ALA A 24 -3.84 -10.30 -20.19
CA ALA A 24 -4.61 -9.16 -20.67
C ALA A 24 -5.29 -9.44 -22.03
N ALA A 25 -4.53 -9.95 -22.99
CA ALA A 25 -5.03 -10.31 -24.32
C ALA A 25 -6.11 -11.40 -24.29
N ARG A 26 -6.04 -12.35 -23.34
CA ARG A 26 -7.05 -13.43 -23.21
C ARG A 26 -8.30 -12.99 -22.45
N SER A 27 -8.15 -12.09 -21.49
CA SER A 27 -9.21 -11.69 -20.56
C SER A 27 -9.91 -10.40 -20.97
N GLY A 28 -9.40 -9.68 -21.97
CA GLY A 28 -9.98 -8.41 -22.43
C GLY A 28 -9.80 -7.26 -21.45
N VAL A 29 -8.81 -7.35 -20.55
CA VAL A 29 -8.46 -6.27 -19.61
C VAL A 29 -7.33 -5.40 -20.17
N ALA A 30 -7.15 -4.21 -19.61
CA ALA A 30 -6.08 -3.30 -20.00
C ALA A 30 -4.69 -3.95 -19.87
N THR A 31 -3.73 -3.58 -20.70
CA THR A 31 -2.39 -4.22 -20.72
C THR A 31 -1.57 -3.97 -19.46
N ASP A 32 -1.91 -2.92 -18.72
CA ASP A 32 -1.31 -2.46 -17.47
C ASP A 32 -2.13 -2.84 -16.23
N TRP A 33 -3.10 -3.75 -16.36
CA TRP A 33 -3.87 -4.29 -15.23
C TRP A 33 -3.00 -4.86 -14.10
N LEU A 34 -1.77 -5.26 -14.42
CA LEU A 34 -0.73 -5.62 -13.46
C LEU A 34 0.53 -4.83 -13.79
N ASN A 35 0.84 -3.83 -12.97
CA ASN A 35 1.95 -2.89 -13.21
C ASN A 35 2.88 -2.76 -12.00
N ASP A 36 3.98 -2.01 -12.15
CA ASP A 36 5.01 -1.83 -11.12
C ASP A 36 5.18 -0.39 -10.62
N ALA A 37 4.12 0.42 -10.73
CA ALA A 37 4.09 1.82 -10.29
C ALA A 37 4.39 1.98 -8.79
N VAL A 38 4.10 0.96 -7.98
CA VAL A 38 4.36 0.95 -6.53
C VAL A 38 5.84 1.01 -6.16
N LYS A 39 6.78 0.69 -7.07
CA LYS A 39 8.22 0.57 -6.77
C LYS A 39 8.81 1.77 -6.04
N GLY A 40 8.40 3.00 -6.40
CA GLY A 40 8.91 4.23 -5.76
C GLY A 40 8.46 4.40 -4.30
N TYR A 41 7.43 3.67 -3.89
CA TYR A 41 6.88 3.72 -2.54
C TYR A 41 7.42 2.62 -1.65
N LEU A 42 8.12 1.60 -2.18
CA LEU A 42 8.55 0.46 -1.37
C LEU A 42 9.67 0.86 -0.39
N SER A 43 9.56 0.42 0.85
CA SER A 43 10.61 0.48 1.86
C SER A 43 11.49 -0.76 1.81
N GLU A 44 12.79 -0.60 2.08
CA GLU A 44 13.71 -1.71 2.35
C GLU A 44 13.29 -2.52 3.59
N ARG A 45 12.52 -1.90 4.49
CA ARG A 45 11.94 -2.52 5.69
C ARG A 45 10.53 -3.05 5.45
N GLY A 46 10.10 -3.15 4.19
CA GLY A 46 8.77 -3.64 3.83
C GLY A 46 8.50 -5.01 4.44
N ASP A 47 7.32 -5.15 5.05
CA ASP A 47 6.89 -6.36 5.73
C ASP A 47 5.80 -7.07 4.91
N TYR A 48 6.04 -8.33 4.56
CA TYR A 48 5.20 -9.11 3.67
C TYR A 48 5.00 -10.53 4.19
N ARG A 49 3.84 -11.12 3.92
CA ARG A 49 3.58 -12.54 4.17
C ARG A 49 3.17 -13.28 2.90
N PRO A 50 3.46 -14.59 2.79
CA PRO A 50 2.95 -15.40 1.70
C PRO A 50 1.42 -15.41 1.70
N TRP A 51 0.85 -15.19 0.53
CA TRP A 51 -0.59 -15.36 0.28
C TRP A 51 -0.84 -16.61 -0.57
N LEU A 52 0.01 -16.83 -1.58
CA LEU A 52 -0.05 -18.01 -2.45
C LEU A 52 1.37 -18.52 -2.72
N GLU A 53 1.59 -19.81 -2.51
CA GLU A 53 2.84 -20.49 -2.82
C GLU A 53 2.57 -21.69 -3.74
N LEU A 54 3.13 -21.62 -4.95
CA LEU A 54 3.11 -22.66 -5.96
C LEU A 54 4.56 -23.04 -6.28
N SER A 55 4.76 -24.14 -7.02
CA SER A 55 6.08 -24.68 -7.36
C SER A 55 7.04 -23.67 -8.01
N HIS A 56 6.49 -22.69 -8.75
CA HIS A 56 7.27 -21.69 -9.49
C HIS A 56 6.76 -20.24 -9.31
N LEU A 57 5.80 -20.02 -8.41
CA LEU A 57 5.23 -18.70 -8.16
C LEU A 57 4.96 -18.53 -6.67
N ARG A 58 5.48 -17.44 -6.10
CA ARG A 58 5.13 -16.99 -4.76
C ARG A 58 4.53 -15.59 -4.85
N VAL A 59 3.33 -15.44 -4.32
CA VAL A 59 2.66 -14.14 -4.19
C VAL A 59 2.70 -13.75 -2.72
N MET A 60 3.25 -12.57 -2.47
CA MET A 60 3.41 -12.00 -1.14
C MET A 60 2.51 -10.76 -1.02
N VAL A 61 1.88 -10.58 0.13
CA VAL A 61 1.05 -9.41 0.42
C VAL A 61 1.65 -8.59 1.56
N ALA A 62 1.62 -7.27 1.40
CA ALA A 62 2.09 -6.34 2.42
C ALA A 62 1.26 -6.50 3.70
N GLN A 63 1.93 -6.50 4.85
CA GLN A 63 1.25 -6.56 6.13
C GLN A 63 0.50 -5.26 6.44
N PRO A 64 -0.62 -5.30 7.19
CA PRO A 64 -1.47 -4.12 7.38
C PRO A 64 -0.73 -2.90 7.94
N ALA A 65 0.23 -3.09 8.86
CA ALA A 65 1.05 -2.00 9.41
C ALA A 65 1.92 -1.32 8.35
N TYR A 66 2.48 -2.11 7.43
CA TYR A 66 3.26 -1.58 6.31
C TYR A 66 2.35 -0.88 5.29
N LEU A 67 1.17 -1.45 4.99
CA LEU A 67 0.17 -0.80 4.15
C LEU A 67 -0.29 0.55 4.74
N LEU A 68 -0.48 0.64 6.05
CA LEU A 68 -0.80 1.91 6.72
C LEU A 68 0.30 2.94 6.45
N ALA A 69 1.57 2.55 6.62
CA ALA A 69 2.69 3.44 6.34
C ALA A 69 2.73 3.89 4.87
N MET A 70 2.48 2.98 3.92
CA MET A 70 2.41 3.33 2.50
C MET A 70 1.26 4.28 2.17
N LYS A 71 0.07 4.05 2.73
CA LYS A 71 -1.10 4.94 2.55
C LYS A 71 -0.84 6.32 3.14
N CYS A 72 -0.22 6.37 4.31
CA CYS A 72 0.21 7.63 4.92
C CYS A 72 1.24 8.38 4.06
N LEU A 73 2.19 7.67 3.44
CA LEU A 73 3.21 8.26 2.57
C LEU A 73 2.60 8.82 1.27
N ALA A 74 1.61 8.12 0.70
CA ALA A 74 0.96 8.46 -0.57
C ALA A 74 -0.33 9.30 -0.40
N PHE A 75 -0.61 9.79 0.81
CA PHE A 75 -1.87 10.42 1.17
C PHE A 75 -2.21 11.64 0.31
N ARG A 76 -3.45 11.73 -0.18
CA ARG A 76 -4.01 12.89 -0.89
C ARG A 76 -5.23 13.43 -0.16
N ILE A 77 -5.49 14.73 -0.36
CA ILE A 77 -6.66 15.42 0.16
C ILE A 77 -7.54 15.79 -1.03
N GLY A 78 -8.84 15.61 -0.91
CA GLY A 78 -9.84 15.93 -1.92
C GLY A 78 -11.01 14.97 -1.81
N ALA A 79 -12.23 15.42 -2.14
CA ALA A 79 -13.44 14.59 -2.05
C ALA A 79 -13.42 13.40 -3.03
N GLU A 80 -12.57 13.48 -4.06
CA GLU A 80 -12.32 12.45 -5.05
C GLU A 80 -11.35 11.35 -4.56
N PHE A 81 -10.68 11.55 -3.42
CA PHE A 81 -9.73 10.59 -2.87
C PHE A 81 -10.31 9.88 -1.65
N HIS A 82 -10.02 8.58 -1.55
CA HIS A 82 -10.45 7.72 -0.44
C HIS A 82 -9.31 7.41 0.55
N ASP A 83 -8.17 8.11 0.44
CA ASP A 83 -6.97 7.79 1.23
C ASP A 83 -7.21 7.94 2.74
N GLU A 84 -8.07 8.87 3.18
CA GLU A 84 -8.47 9.00 4.59
C GLU A 84 -9.28 7.81 5.09
N ASP A 85 -10.21 7.31 4.29
CA ASP A 85 -11.02 6.14 4.62
C ASP A 85 -10.15 4.87 4.70
N ASP A 86 -9.18 4.73 3.79
CA ASP A 86 -8.20 3.66 3.83
C ASP A 86 -7.34 3.71 5.11
N VAL A 87 -6.85 4.90 5.47
CA VAL A 87 -6.08 5.10 6.72
C VAL A 87 -6.95 4.77 7.93
N ARG A 88 -8.19 5.28 8.00
CA ARG A 88 -9.15 5.00 9.08
C ARG A 88 -9.43 3.51 9.20
N PHE A 89 -9.62 2.81 8.08
CA PHE A 89 -9.82 1.37 8.05
C PHE A 89 -8.62 0.62 8.63
N LEU A 90 -7.40 0.98 8.21
CA LEU A 90 -6.17 0.33 8.65
C LEU A 90 -5.87 0.60 10.12
N LEU A 91 -6.12 1.82 10.63
CA LEU A 91 -6.02 2.15 12.04
C LEU A 91 -6.92 1.27 12.89
N ARG A 92 -8.19 1.10 12.47
CA ARG A 92 -9.15 0.20 13.14
C ARG A 92 -8.74 -1.26 13.07
N LEU A 93 -8.29 -1.73 11.90
CA LEU A 93 -7.84 -3.11 11.70
C LEU A 93 -6.65 -3.46 12.61
N LEU A 94 -5.76 -2.50 12.85
CA LEU A 94 -4.56 -2.64 13.68
C LEU A 94 -4.80 -2.31 15.17
N ASP A 95 -6.04 -1.94 15.54
CA ASP A 95 -6.40 -1.44 16.87
C ASP A 95 -5.51 -0.28 17.36
N ILE A 96 -5.14 0.64 16.45
CA ILE A 96 -4.35 1.82 16.77
C ILE A 96 -5.30 2.94 17.18
N ARG A 97 -5.21 3.36 18.44
CA ARG A 97 -6.14 4.33 19.06
C ARG A 97 -5.49 5.63 19.52
N SER A 98 -4.21 5.83 19.25
CA SER A 98 -3.51 7.06 19.61
C SER A 98 -2.58 7.52 18.51
N TYR A 99 -2.46 8.84 18.37
CA TYR A 99 -1.56 9.47 17.41
C TYR A 99 -0.11 8.99 17.58
N ALA A 100 0.37 8.90 18.83
CA ALA A 100 1.70 8.40 19.14
C ALA A 100 1.93 6.97 18.63
N LYS A 101 0.94 6.08 18.76
CA LYS A 101 1.07 4.71 18.26
C LYS A 101 0.99 4.62 16.74
N ALA A 102 0.22 5.50 16.10
CA ALA A 102 0.21 5.62 14.65
C ALA A 102 1.59 6.05 14.13
N LEU A 103 2.19 7.08 14.73
CA LEU A 103 3.55 7.54 14.40
C LEU A 103 4.60 6.43 14.58
N ASP A 104 4.64 5.78 15.75
CA ASP A 104 5.53 4.62 16.00
C ASP A 104 5.34 3.51 14.95
N THR A 105 4.12 3.32 14.47
CA THR A 105 3.83 2.28 13.47
C THR A 105 4.36 2.64 12.10
N ILE A 106 4.06 3.84 11.60
CA ILE A 106 4.46 4.23 10.25
C ILE A 106 5.98 4.49 10.14
N THR A 107 6.59 4.98 11.23
CA THR A 107 8.02 5.34 11.27
C THR A 107 8.96 4.14 11.34
N ARG A 108 8.44 2.94 11.65
CA ARG A 108 9.19 1.68 11.50
C ARG A 108 9.62 1.44 10.05
N TYR A 109 8.83 1.90 9.08
CA TYR A 109 9.02 1.64 7.65
C TYR A 109 9.65 2.82 6.89
N TYR A 110 9.35 4.06 7.26
CA TYR A 110 9.90 5.26 6.62
C TYR A 110 10.30 6.31 7.65
N PRO A 111 11.36 7.10 7.43
CA PRO A 111 11.65 8.27 8.27
C PRO A 111 10.47 9.22 8.34
N GLN A 112 10.25 9.86 9.50
CA GLN A 112 9.08 10.72 9.72
C GLN A 112 9.01 11.89 8.71
N GLU A 113 10.17 12.40 8.31
CA GLU A 113 10.32 13.55 7.40
C GLU A 113 9.86 13.24 5.98
N ARG A 114 9.72 11.95 5.62
CA ARG A 114 9.17 11.56 4.31
C ARG A 114 7.66 11.69 4.23
N PHE A 115 6.96 11.71 5.37
CA PHE A 115 5.50 11.80 5.37
C PHE A 115 5.04 13.22 5.04
N PRO A 116 4.06 13.40 4.15
CA PRO A 116 3.44 14.70 3.94
C PRO A 116 2.86 15.24 5.25
N GLN A 117 3.09 16.53 5.55
CA GLN A 117 2.55 17.16 6.76
C GLN A 117 1.04 16.99 6.89
N LYS A 118 0.32 17.07 5.77
CA LYS A 118 -1.13 16.80 5.68
C LYS A 118 -1.55 15.45 6.25
N THR A 119 -0.75 14.40 6.05
CA THR A 119 -1.02 13.08 6.62
C THR A 119 -0.87 13.10 8.14
N LEU A 120 0.16 13.78 8.64
CA LEU A 120 0.41 13.88 10.08
C LEU A 120 -0.72 14.63 10.77
N TYR A 121 -1.22 15.72 10.17
CA TYR A 121 -2.42 16.41 10.65
C TYR A 121 -3.66 15.52 10.61
N ALA A 122 -3.91 14.82 9.49
CA ALA A 122 -5.05 13.90 9.38
C ALA A 122 -5.00 12.79 10.44
N LEU A 123 -3.83 12.22 10.73
CA LEU A 123 -3.69 11.24 11.81
C LEU A 123 -4.00 11.84 13.18
N GLY A 124 -3.66 13.10 13.43
CA GLY A 124 -4.01 13.80 14.68
C GLY A 124 -5.53 14.00 14.82
N GLU A 125 -6.20 14.41 13.75
CA GLU A 125 -7.67 14.57 13.73
C GLU A 125 -8.41 13.23 13.90
N LEU A 126 -7.88 12.16 13.29
CA LEU A 126 -8.47 10.81 13.38
C LEU A 126 -8.27 10.15 14.74
N LEU A 127 -7.24 10.57 15.48
CA LEU A 127 -6.82 9.97 16.75
C LEU A 127 -6.61 11.08 17.80
N PRO A 128 -7.67 11.82 18.16
CA PRO A 128 -7.56 12.89 19.13
C PRO A 128 -7.11 12.32 20.48
N ASP A 129 -6.26 13.06 21.19
CA ASP A 129 -5.92 12.74 22.57
C ASP A 129 -7.20 12.79 23.41
N ALA A 130 -7.40 11.75 24.23
CA ALA A 130 -8.59 11.59 25.08
C ALA A 130 -8.64 12.63 26.21
#